data_AF-A0A8H6UQU3-F1
#
_entry.id   AF-A0A8H6UQU3-F1
#
_cell.length_a   1.000
_cell.length_b   1.000
_cell.length_c   1.000
_cell.angle_alpha   90.00
_cell.angle_beta   90.00
_cell.angle_gamma   90.00
#
_symmetry.space_group_name_H-M   'P 1'
#
loop_
_entity.id
_entity.type
_entity.pdbx_description
1 polymer ?
#
loop_
_entity_poly.entity_id
_entity_poly.type
_entity_poly.pdbx_seq_one_letter_code
_entity_poly.pdbx_strand_id
1 'polypeptide(L)'
;MKSISALPCEVIGLILANCEIFGHLRHAIFTCKTFYSAWKSHTGSIIWHVGQSEIVGFTDALIAVRATGIAKEAILRGDLPPSPFPLGELSGELRKPTLDEMKILFDFQHLVECLERLAKKHSDPYWFGCIESLESEDRNKAWIVWKERFHVAMYRSFVSGAALYRAYYEPLTLASTCGLQRFLDQYRRHAEAQEEEEEDNGDGPFTSAEKRYLLQHPIFRFEEFQQHGDIFQPLADIFVQESKRKAKVVNTLRGASLYERYGARQYDPDILERSHSQALFHQLLQFLSVTDSPMLGEIIRNEDGSEYHQRRNEPTPKEMSGRRRTVTVIFFDVFNLEEIIMPENVDDAVETFVLARPGVRRPVVAEGNFPDLKIRSAIFGTYSTKSNGSPASQIAIGPTVVPLLPRLNDTWDWENSRNHDPPIRAWTKFAISGDVFCERLLADEFEGACALFESIDAPIPEPYFVHGSSWS
;
A
#
# COMPACT_ATOMS: atom_id res chain seq x y z
N MET A 1 18.39 -1.27 50.64
CA MET A 1 17.75 -0.88 49.36
C MET A 1 16.85 0.32 49.62
N LYS A 2 16.95 1.40 48.82
CA LYS A 2 15.95 2.48 48.88
C LYS A 2 14.63 1.94 48.31
N SER A 3 13.51 2.27 48.94
CA SER A 3 12.18 1.86 48.47
C SER A 3 11.91 2.43 47.07
N ILE A 4 11.24 1.66 46.21
CA ILE A 4 10.83 2.11 44.87
C ILE A 4 9.92 3.36 44.93
N SER A 5 9.23 3.55 46.07
CA SER A 5 8.42 4.73 46.35
C SER A 5 9.21 6.01 46.60
N ALA A 6 10.53 5.92 46.75
CA ALA A 6 11.44 7.05 46.90
C ALA A 6 12.15 7.46 45.60
N LEU A 7 11.84 6.80 44.48
CA LEU A 7 12.40 7.15 43.17
C LEU A 7 11.70 8.41 42.60
N PRO A 8 12.45 9.26 41.86
CA PRO A 8 11.84 10.36 41.10
C PRO A 8 10.83 9.85 40.06
N CYS A 9 9.84 10.70 39.76
CA CYS A 9 8.75 10.39 38.82
C CYS A 9 9.28 10.01 37.43
N GLU A 10 10.35 10.65 36.99
CA GLU A 10 11.02 10.44 35.72
C GLU A 10 11.64 9.03 35.64
N VAL A 11 12.26 8.57 36.72
CA VAL A 11 12.86 7.22 36.80
C VAL A 11 11.77 6.16 36.75
N ILE A 12 10.64 6.40 37.43
CA ILE A 12 9.48 5.51 37.36
C ILE A 12 8.89 5.51 35.95
N GLY A 13 8.80 6.68 35.30
CA GLY A 13 8.39 6.80 33.90
C GLY A 13 9.26 5.98 32.95
N LEU A 14 10.59 6.01 33.13
CA LEU A 14 11.51 5.17 32.36
C LEU A 14 11.31 3.67 32.64
N ILE A 15 11.09 3.27 33.89
CA ILE A 15 10.78 1.87 34.23
C ILE A 15 9.51 1.41 33.51
N LEU A 16 8.47 2.24 33.52
CA LEU A 16 7.22 1.96 32.82
C LEU A 16 7.41 1.89 31.30
N ALA A 17 8.21 2.78 30.72
CA ALA A 17 8.51 2.81 29.28
C ALA A 17 9.34 1.60 28.80
N ASN A 18 10.06 0.92 29.69
CA ASN A 18 10.82 -0.31 29.38
C ASN A 18 9.95 -1.58 29.46
N CYS A 19 8.65 -1.47 29.68
CA CYS A 19 7.75 -2.62 29.55
C CYS A 19 7.66 -3.04 28.08
N GLU A 20 7.86 -4.33 27.80
CA GLU A 20 7.80 -4.85 26.42
C GLU A 20 6.38 -4.93 25.87
N ILE A 21 5.38 -5.11 26.76
CA ILE A 21 3.96 -5.24 26.40
C ILE A 21 3.05 -4.42 27.32
N PHE A 22 1.91 -3.96 26.80
CA PHE A 22 0.89 -3.18 27.47
C PHE A 22 0.28 -3.92 28.67
N GLY A 23 0.25 -5.25 28.64
CA GLY A 23 -0.17 -6.07 29.78
C GLY A 23 0.73 -5.88 31.02
N HIS A 24 2.05 -5.91 30.82
CA HIS A 24 3.03 -5.66 31.89
C HIS A 24 2.95 -4.21 32.37
N LEU A 25 2.85 -3.26 31.43
CA LEU A 25 2.66 -1.85 31.77
C LEU A 25 1.42 -1.65 32.64
N ARG A 26 0.28 -2.26 32.26
CA ARG A 26 -0.97 -2.21 33.02
C ARG A 26 -0.77 -2.72 34.44
N HIS A 27 -0.16 -3.89 34.61
CA HIS A 27 0.11 -4.44 35.94
C HIS A 27 1.01 -3.51 36.76
N ALA A 28 2.08 -2.97 36.16
CA ALA A 28 3.00 -2.05 36.82
C ALA A 28 2.28 -0.78 37.30
N ILE A 29 1.44 -0.17 36.45
CA ILE A 29 0.63 1.01 36.78
C ILE A 29 -0.26 0.76 38.00
N PHE A 30 -0.85 -0.44 38.11
CA PHE A 30 -1.76 -0.79 39.20
C PHE A 30 -1.07 -1.25 40.49
N THR A 31 0.26 -1.32 40.53
CA THR A 31 0.98 -1.71 41.76
C THR A 31 0.85 -0.69 42.89
N CYS A 32 0.96 0.61 42.59
CA CYS A 32 0.90 1.66 43.60
C CYS A 32 0.54 3.04 43.01
N LYS A 33 0.14 3.96 43.89
CA LYS A 33 -0.22 5.35 43.52
C LYS A 33 0.93 6.11 42.84
N THR A 34 2.18 5.87 43.25
CA THR A 34 3.34 6.53 42.65
C THR A 34 3.53 6.15 41.18
N PHE A 35 3.38 4.86 40.86
CA PHE A 35 3.45 4.36 39.47
C PHE A 35 2.30 4.91 38.63
N TYR A 36 1.09 4.92 39.18
CA TYR A 36 -0.07 5.52 38.52
C TYR A 36 0.12 7.02 38.24
N SER A 37 0.68 7.77 39.20
CA SER A 37 0.97 9.20 39.04
C SER A 37 2.04 9.47 37.98
N ALA A 38 3.10 8.66 37.95
CA ALA A 38 4.15 8.75 36.93
C ALA A 38 3.60 8.43 35.53
N TRP A 39 2.79 7.38 35.43
CA TRP A 39 2.05 7.06 34.21
C TRP A 39 1.21 8.23 33.72
N LYS A 40 0.38 8.83 34.59
CA LYS A 40 -0.46 9.98 34.22
C LYS A 40 0.35 11.18 33.74
N SER A 41 1.52 11.40 34.31
CA SER A 41 2.40 12.53 33.96
C SER A 41 3.18 12.31 32.66
N HIS A 42 3.40 11.06 32.26
CA HIS A 42 4.23 10.68 31.11
C HIS A 42 3.54 9.74 30.12
N THR A 43 2.20 9.73 30.10
CA THR A 43 1.38 8.75 29.38
C THR A 43 1.81 8.60 27.91
N GLY A 44 1.89 9.71 27.17
CA GLY A 44 2.22 9.67 25.74
C GLY A 44 3.62 9.11 25.46
N SER A 45 4.63 9.48 26.25
CA SER A 45 5.99 8.97 26.08
C SER A 45 6.09 7.48 26.43
N ILE A 46 5.42 7.04 27.50
CA ILE A 46 5.40 5.62 27.87
C ILE A 46 4.70 4.80 26.78
N ILE A 47 3.52 5.23 26.31
CA ILE A 47 2.81 4.56 25.20
C ILE A 47 3.68 4.51 23.95
N TRP A 48 4.38 5.60 23.62
CA TRP A 48 5.26 5.67 22.46
C TRP A 48 6.32 4.55 22.49
N HIS A 49 6.97 4.36 23.64
CA HIS A 49 8.01 3.33 23.78
C HIS A 49 7.45 1.90 23.82
N VAL A 50 6.39 1.66 24.60
CA VAL A 50 5.78 0.32 24.69
C VAL A 50 5.14 -0.08 23.36
N GLY A 51 4.46 0.86 22.69
CA GLY A 51 3.83 0.62 21.40
C GLY A 51 4.81 0.25 20.30
N GLN A 52 5.98 0.90 20.24
CA GLN A 52 7.04 0.52 19.29
C GLN A 52 7.60 -0.90 19.52
N SER A 53 7.54 -1.38 20.76
CA SER A 53 8.04 -2.72 21.11
C SER A 53 7.00 -3.82 20.81
N GLU A 54 5.72 -3.57 21.11
CA GLU A 54 4.67 -4.59 21.00
C GLU A 54 3.96 -4.61 19.65
N ILE A 55 3.74 -3.43 19.04
CA ILE A 55 2.90 -3.31 17.85
C ILE A 55 3.78 -3.24 16.60
N VAL A 56 3.60 -4.24 15.75
CA VAL A 56 4.28 -4.32 14.45
C VAL A 56 3.93 -3.09 13.61
N GLY A 57 4.94 -2.33 13.17
CA GLY A 57 4.73 -1.14 12.36
C GLY A 57 4.06 0.03 13.10
N PHE A 58 4.16 0.09 14.43
CA PHE A 58 3.48 1.10 15.28
C PHE A 58 3.54 2.54 14.77
N THR A 59 4.70 3.02 14.29
CA THR A 59 4.83 4.38 13.77
C THR A 59 3.97 4.61 12.54
N ASP A 60 4.02 3.70 11.56
CA ASP A 60 3.18 3.77 10.36
C ASP A 60 1.69 3.66 10.74
N ALA A 61 1.35 2.78 11.69
CA ALA A 61 -0.02 2.62 12.21
C ALA A 61 -0.56 3.90 12.85
N LEU A 62 0.24 4.58 13.68
CA LEU A 62 -0.16 5.84 14.31
C LEU A 62 -0.38 6.95 13.28
N ILE A 63 0.50 7.04 12.27
CA ILE A 63 0.34 7.99 11.15
C ILE A 63 -0.95 7.66 10.38
N ALA A 64 -1.24 6.38 10.12
CA ALA A 64 -2.46 5.92 9.46
C ALA A 64 -3.73 6.31 10.23
N VAL A 65 -3.75 6.09 11.55
CA VAL A 65 -4.87 6.49 12.43
C VAL A 65 -5.12 8.00 12.32
N ARG A 66 -4.06 8.81 12.39
CA ARG A 66 -4.16 10.27 12.35
C ARG A 66 -4.57 10.80 10.99
N ALA A 67 -3.96 10.29 9.92
CA ALA A 67 -4.29 10.67 8.55
C ALA A 67 -5.75 10.32 8.23
N THR A 68 -6.18 9.11 8.58
CA THR A 68 -7.56 8.68 8.39
C THR A 68 -8.53 9.52 9.21
N GLY A 69 -8.18 9.87 10.45
CA GLY A 69 -8.98 10.76 11.29
C GLY A 69 -9.23 12.12 10.63
N ILE A 70 -8.18 12.77 10.13
CA ILE A 70 -8.26 14.06 9.41
C ILE A 70 -9.16 13.94 8.18
N ALA A 71 -8.93 12.93 7.34
CA ALA A 71 -9.72 12.74 6.12
C ALA A 71 -11.19 12.42 6.45
N LYS A 72 -11.44 11.53 7.40
CA LYS A 72 -12.77 11.17 7.89
C LYS A 72 -13.54 12.40 8.39
N GLU A 73 -12.92 13.24 9.22
CA GLU A 73 -13.58 14.45 9.74
C GLU A 73 -13.95 15.46 8.64
N ALA A 74 -13.09 15.64 7.64
CA ALA A 74 -13.39 16.49 6.49
C ALA A 74 -14.56 15.90 5.66
N ILE A 75 -14.47 14.63 5.29
CA ILE A 75 -15.47 13.94 4.46
C ILE A 75 -16.84 13.91 5.14
N LEU A 76 -16.90 13.66 6.45
CA LEU A 76 -18.16 13.65 7.19
C LEU A 76 -18.80 15.03 7.33
N ARG A 77 -18.03 16.12 7.22
CA ARG A 77 -18.55 17.49 7.12
C ARG A 77 -18.99 17.88 5.71
N GLY A 78 -18.74 17.01 4.72
CA GLY A 78 -19.00 17.30 3.31
C GLY A 78 -17.87 18.06 2.61
N ASP A 79 -16.72 18.21 3.26
CA ASP A 79 -15.54 18.90 2.73
C ASP A 79 -14.51 17.90 2.19
N LEU A 80 -13.58 18.38 1.35
CA LEU A 80 -12.38 17.64 0.98
C LEU A 80 -11.32 17.77 2.08
N PRO A 81 -10.45 16.75 2.26
CA PRO A 81 -9.29 16.85 3.14
C PRO A 81 -8.40 18.09 2.85
N PRO A 82 -7.59 18.54 3.81
CA PRO A 82 -6.73 19.73 3.61
C PRO A 82 -5.74 19.54 2.46
N SER A 83 -5.44 20.64 1.77
CA SER A 83 -4.36 20.73 0.77
C SER A 83 -3.46 21.94 1.10
N PRO A 84 -2.16 21.76 1.37
CA PRO A 84 -1.46 20.47 1.45
C PRO A 84 -1.95 19.63 2.65
N PHE A 85 -1.83 18.30 2.55
CA PHE A 85 -2.16 17.41 3.66
C PHE A 85 -1.05 17.48 4.73
N PRO A 86 -1.37 17.60 6.04
CA PRO A 86 -0.39 17.88 7.09
C PRO A 86 0.41 16.64 7.53
N LEU A 87 0.97 15.90 6.58
CA LEU A 87 1.70 14.64 6.80
C LEU A 87 2.88 14.80 7.77
N GLY A 88 3.59 15.92 7.69
CA GLY A 88 4.75 16.21 8.54
C GLY A 88 4.44 16.25 10.03
N GLU A 89 3.19 16.50 10.44
CA GLU A 89 2.80 16.67 11.85
C GLU A 89 2.26 15.38 12.48
N LEU A 90 2.08 14.31 11.69
CA LEU A 90 1.38 13.11 12.14
C LEU A 90 2.27 12.15 12.94
N SER A 91 3.59 12.34 12.92
CA SER A 91 4.53 11.45 13.60
C SER A 91 4.35 11.47 15.13
N GLY A 92 4.52 10.30 15.76
CA GLY A 92 4.58 10.20 17.21
C GLY A 92 5.83 10.83 17.83
N GLU A 93 6.83 11.20 17.03
CA GLU A 93 7.97 11.98 17.51
C GLU A 93 7.61 13.43 17.82
N LEU A 94 6.79 14.05 16.97
CA LEU A 94 6.34 15.42 17.16
C LEU A 94 5.16 15.49 18.14
N ARG A 95 4.21 14.56 18.00
CA ARG A 95 3.03 14.50 18.88
C ARG A 95 2.90 13.11 19.45
N LYS A 96 3.21 12.94 20.74
CA LYS A 96 3.10 11.64 21.42
C LYS A 96 1.66 11.10 21.38
N PRO A 97 1.47 9.76 21.31
CA PRO A 97 0.16 9.14 21.18
C PRO A 97 -0.73 9.38 22.41
N THR A 98 -2.03 9.51 22.19
CA THR A 98 -3.05 9.60 23.24
C THR A 98 -3.74 8.26 23.48
N LEU A 99 -4.44 8.11 24.61
CA LEU A 99 -5.20 6.88 24.90
C LEU A 99 -6.34 6.63 23.92
N ASP A 100 -6.95 7.68 23.37
CA ASP A 100 -8.02 7.52 22.39
C ASP A 100 -7.47 7.12 21.02
N GLU A 101 -6.31 7.67 20.62
CA GLU A 101 -5.57 7.18 19.45
C GLU A 101 -5.22 5.70 19.60
N MET A 102 -4.81 5.25 20.80
CA MET A 102 -4.49 3.84 21.04
C MET A 102 -5.67 2.91 20.85
N LYS A 103 -6.90 3.31 21.23
CA LYS A 103 -8.09 2.48 20.99
C LYS A 103 -8.28 2.21 19.50
N ILE A 104 -8.22 3.27 18.70
CA ILE A 104 -8.36 3.19 17.25
C ILE A 104 -7.19 2.40 16.64
N LEU A 105 -5.97 2.61 17.15
CA LEU A 105 -4.79 1.90 16.70
C LEU A 105 -4.90 0.39 16.94
N PHE A 106 -5.46 -0.06 18.07
CA PHE A 106 -5.74 -1.48 18.28
C PHE A 106 -6.78 -2.04 17.30
N ASP A 107 -7.74 -1.25 16.85
CA ASP A 107 -8.68 -1.68 15.80
C ASP A 107 -8.02 -1.72 14.41
N PHE A 108 -7.09 -0.81 14.12
CA PHE A 108 -6.23 -0.86 12.93
C PHE A 108 -5.32 -2.09 12.94
N GLN A 109 -4.69 -2.38 14.08
CA GLN A 109 -3.86 -3.57 14.25
C GLN A 109 -4.69 -4.83 14.04
N HIS A 110 -5.87 -4.90 14.66
CA HIS A 110 -6.79 -6.03 14.51
C HIS A 110 -7.20 -6.24 13.05
N LEU A 111 -7.50 -5.16 12.32
CA LEU A 111 -7.78 -5.23 10.88
C LEU A 111 -6.63 -5.84 10.10
N VAL A 112 -5.41 -5.34 10.32
CA VAL A 112 -4.24 -5.81 9.59
C VAL A 112 -3.92 -7.25 9.96
N GLU A 113 -4.14 -7.69 11.20
CA GLU A 113 -4.02 -9.09 11.61
C GLU A 113 -5.06 -9.99 10.93
N CYS A 114 -6.32 -9.56 10.81
CA CYS A 114 -7.35 -10.28 10.03
C CYS A 114 -6.96 -10.40 8.56
N LEU A 115 -6.50 -9.30 7.94
CA LEU A 115 -6.05 -9.27 6.55
C LEU A 115 -4.80 -10.14 6.34
N GLU A 116 -3.86 -10.14 7.29
CA GLU A 116 -2.69 -11.02 7.28
C GLU A 116 -3.12 -12.49 7.26
N ARG A 117 -4.11 -12.85 8.08
CA ARG A 117 -4.63 -14.22 8.18
C ARG A 117 -5.32 -14.67 6.90
N LEU A 118 -6.11 -13.79 6.32
CA LEU A 118 -6.79 -14.00 5.04
C LEU A 118 -5.79 -14.11 3.89
N ALA A 119 -4.81 -13.21 3.81
CA ALA A 119 -3.74 -13.29 2.82
C ALA A 119 -3.00 -14.63 2.96
N LYS A 120 -2.56 -15.03 4.16
CA LYS A 120 -1.95 -16.35 4.37
C LYS A 120 -2.79 -17.53 3.88
N LYS A 121 -4.11 -17.45 3.96
CA LYS A 121 -5.01 -18.52 3.56
C LYS A 121 -5.34 -18.53 2.07
N HIS A 122 -5.52 -17.34 1.49
CA HIS A 122 -6.13 -17.14 0.17
C HIS A 122 -5.16 -16.60 -0.88
N SER A 123 -4.01 -16.09 -0.50
CA SER A 123 -3.01 -15.69 -1.49
C SER A 123 -2.48 -16.91 -2.23
N ASP A 124 -1.86 -16.65 -3.38
CA ASP A 124 -1.38 -17.67 -4.32
C ASP A 124 -0.63 -18.82 -3.60
N PRO A 125 -1.00 -20.10 -3.79
CA PRO A 125 -0.35 -21.23 -3.14
C PRO A 125 1.18 -21.25 -3.32
N TYR A 126 1.66 -20.55 -4.34
CA TYR A 126 3.04 -20.47 -4.73
C TYR A 126 3.96 -19.79 -3.70
N TRP A 127 3.72 -18.53 -3.32
CA TRP A 127 4.58 -17.83 -2.36
C TRP A 127 4.51 -18.49 -0.97
N PHE A 128 3.32 -18.96 -0.57
CA PHE A 128 3.13 -19.67 0.69
C PHE A 128 3.96 -20.97 0.70
N GLY A 129 3.88 -21.75 -0.39
CA GLY A 129 4.69 -22.95 -0.58
C GLY A 129 6.19 -22.67 -0.53
N CYS A 130 6.64 -21.54 -1.07
CA CYS A 130 8.04 -21.16 -1.00
C CYS A 130 8.49 -20.88 0.45
N ILE A 131 7.71 -20.16 1.27
CA ILE A 131 8.07 -19.93 2.69
C ILE A 131 8.12 -21.26 3.44
N GLU A 132 7.13 -22.12 3.19
CA GLU A 132 7.00 -23.41 3.86
C GLU A 132 8.09 -24.41 3.44
N SER A 133 8.73 -24.21 2.28
CA SER A 133 9.85 -25.03 1.79
C SER A 133 11.21 -24.71 2.45
N LEU A 134 11.30 -23.63 3.21
CA LEU A 134 12.52 -23.25 3.92
C LEU A 134 12.74 -24.12 5.16
N GLU A 135 14.00 -24.23 5.57
CA GLU A 135 14.37 -24.83 6.86
C GLU A 135 13.69 -24.08 8.01
N SER A 136 13.38 -24.79 9.10
CA SER A 136 12.52 -24.29 10.18
C SER A 136 12.94 -22.92 10.74
N GLU A 137 14.25 -22.70 10.91
CA GLU A 137 14.77 -21.43 11.43
C GLU A 137 14.60 -20.27 10.43
N ASP A 138 14.91 -20.50 9.16
CA ASP A 138 14.82 -19.49 8.11
C ASP A 138 13.36 -19.22 7.72
N ARG A 139 12.50 -20.25 7.77
CA ARG A 139 11.05 -20.12 7.63
C ARG A 139 10.49 -19.17 8.69
N ASN A 140 10.88 -19.33 9.96
CA ASN A 140 10.41 -18.46 11.03
C ASN A 140 10.87 -17.02 10.82
N LYS A 141 12.15 -16.80 10.44
CA LYS A 141 12.67 -15.47 10.13
C LYS A 141 11.94 -14.83 8.95
N ALA A 142 11.71 -15.60 7.88
CA ALA A 142 10.99 -15.14 6.70
C ALA A 142 9.55 -14.73 7.04
N TRP A 143 8.84 -15.52 7.85
CA TRP A 143 7.49 -15.17 8.30
C TRP A 143 7.44 -13.92 9.18
N ILE A 144 8.42 -13.70 10.05
CA ILE A 144 8.53 -12.48 10.87
C ILE A 144 8.73 -11.26 9.97
N VAL A 145 9.65 -11.34 9.01
CA VAL A 145 9.96 -10.24 8.08
C VAL A 145 8.77 -9.96 7.16
N TRP A 146 8.12 -11.00 6.62
CA TRP A 146 6.92 -10.86 5.80
C TRP A 146 5.79 -10.20 6.58
N LYS A 147 5.53 -10.65 7.82
CA LYS A 147 4.50 -10.06 8.68
C LYS A 147 4.76 -8.58 8.90
N GLU A 148 5.98 -8.20 9.28
CA GLU A 148 6.32 -6.80 9.50
C GLU A 148 6.07 -5.95 8.26
N ARG A 149 6.56 -6.41 7.10
CA ARG A 149 6.43 -5.67 5.85
C ARG A 149 5.00 -5.58 5.36
N PHE A 150 4.23 -6.65 5.47
CA PHE A 150 2.81 -6.66 5.15
C PHE A 150 2.06 -5.63 5.99
N HIS A 151 2.28 -5.63 7.32
CA HIS A 151 1.63 -4.68 8.22
C HIS A 151 1.97 -3.23 7.87
N VAL A 152 3.26 -2.95 7.66
CA VAL A 152 3.72 -1.61 7.26
C VAL A 152 3.13 -1.18 5.93
N ALA A 153 3.08 -2.07 4.94
CA ALA A 153 2.47 -1.81 3.63
C ALA A 153 0.97 -1.49 3.75
N MET A 154 0.23 -2.23 4.56
CA MET A 154 -1.18 -1.95 4.84
C MET A 154 -1.38 -0.56 5.47
N TYR A 155 -0.62 -0.22 6.51
CA TYR A 155 -0.72 1.11 7.13
C TYR A 155 -0.36 2.22 6.16
N ARG A 156 0.66 2.02 5.32
CA ARG A 156 1.03 2.97 4.27
C ARG A 156 -0.03 3.11 3.19
N SER A 157 -0.75 2.04 2.85
CA SER A 157 -1.93 2.10 1.97
C SER A 157 -3.00 3.00 2.60
N PHE A 158 -3.28 2.85 3.89
CA PHE A 158 -4.25 3.73 4.58
C PHE A 158 -3.81 5.20 4.60
N VAL A 159 -2.53 5.48 4.90
CA VAL A 159 -1.97 6.83 4.88
C VAL A 159 -2.09 7.44 3.48
N SER A 160 -1.71 6.69 2.45
CA SER A 160 -1.71 7.16 1.07
C SER A 160 -3.14 7.41 0.57
N GLY A 161 -4.07 6.51 0.88
CA GLY A 161 -5.50 6.69 0.60
C GLY A 161 -6.05 7.97 1.23
N ALA A 162 -5.77 8.20 2.51
CA ALA A 162 -6.22 9.40 3.22
C ALA A 162 -5.58 10.70 2.69
N ALA A 163 -4.26 10.70 2.46
CA ALA A 163 -3.52 11.88 2.05
C ALA A 163 -3.80 12.30 0.60
N LEU A 164 -3.94 11.33 -0.31
CA LEU A 164 -4.17 11.59 -1.73
C LEU A 164 -5.65 11.65 -2.10
N TYR A 165 -6.57 11.36 -1.16
CA TYR A 165 -8.01 11.43 -1.38
C TYR A 165 -8.43 12.70 -2.12
N ARG A 166 -7.99 13.86 -1.65
CA ARG A 166 -8.33 15.15 -2.29
C ARG A 166 -7.78 15.25 -3.71
N ALA A 167 -6.53 14.88 -3.93
CA ALA A 167 -5.90 14.99 -5.25
C ALA A 167 -6.72 14.24 -6.32
N TYR A 168 -7.26 13.06 -5.98
CA TYR A 168 -8.11 12.28 -6.88
C TYR A 168 -9.57 12.73 -6.92
N TYR A 169 -10.18 13.11 -5.79
CA TYR A 169 -11.60 13.46 -5.74
C TYR A 169 -11.91 14.88 -6.19
N GLU A 170 -11.03 15.85 -5.93
CA GLU A 170 -11.26 17.27 -6.25
C GLU A 170 -11.61 17.47 -7.74
N PRO A 171 -10.84 16.91 -8.71
CA PRO A 171 -11.19 16.99 -10.12
C PRO A 171 -12.58 16.44 -10.44
N LEU A 172 -12.96 15.33 -9.82
CA LEU A 172 -14.24 14.66 -10.05
C LEU A 172 -15.39 15.49 -9.48
N THR A 173 -15.20 16.12 -8.31
CA THR A 173 -16.21 16.99 -7.70
C THR A 173 -16.42 18.29 -8.46
N LEU A 174 -15.36 18.86 -9.05
CA LEU A 174 -15.41 20.10 -9.83
C LEU A 174 -15.98 19.89 -11.25
N ALA A 175 -15.98 18.67 -11.77
CA ALA A 175 -16.38 18.37 -13.15
C ALA A 175 -17.81 18.89 -13.48
N SER A 176 -18.75 18.75 -12.54
CA SER A 176 -20.12 19.22 -12.70
C SER A 176 -20.21 20.76 -12.84
N THR A 177 -19.33 21.50 -12.17
CA THR A 177 -19.24 22.96 -12.25
C THR A 177 -18.57 23.45 -13.53
N CYS A 178 -17.81 22.59 -14.21
CA CYS A 178 -17.10 22.87 -15.45
C CYS A 178 -17.89 22.48 -16.71
N GLY A 179 -19.21 22.27 -16.60
CA GLY A 179 -20.08 21.93 -17.72
C GLY A 179 -20.14 20.44 -18.07
N LEU A 180 -19.49 19.57 -17.29
CA LEU A 180 -19.57 18.12 -17.44
C LEU A 180 -20.59 17.52 -16.45
N GLN A 181 -21.84 18.00 -16.51
CA GLN A 181 -22.88 17.64 -15.53
C GLN A 181 -23.16 16.13 -15.43
N ARG A 182 -22.95 15.38 -16.50
CA ARG A 182 -23.17 13.92 -16.54
C ARG A 182 -21.92 13.09 -16.28
N PHE A 183 -20.75 13.71 -16.07
CA PHE A 183 -19.48 13.01 -15.93
C PHE A 183 -19.51 11.99 -14.79
N LEU A 184 -19.97 12.38 -13.60
CA LEU A 184 -20.05 11.45 -12.47
C LEU A 184 -21.09 10.34 -12.66
N ASP A 185 -22.20 10.63 -13.35
CA ASP A 185 -23.24 9.65 -13.64
C ASP A 185 -22.81 8.65 -14.72
N GLN A 186 -22.14 9.12 -15.78
CA GLN A 186 -21.57 8.28 -16.83
C GLN A 186 -20.43 7.43 -16.29
N TYR A 187 -19.53 8.04 -15.54
CA TYR A 187 -18.45 7.34 -14.86
C TYR A 187 -18.96 6.26 -13.91
N ARG A 188 -20.00 6.56 -13.12
CA ARG A 188 -20.68 5.57 -12.28
C ARG A 188 -21.25 4.42 -13.10
N ARG A 189 -21.98 4.71 -14.18
CA ARG A 189 -22.56 3.69 -15.05
C ARG A 189 -21.49 2.80 -15.69
N HIS A 190 -20.38 3.36 -16.15
CA HIS A 190 -19.29 2.56 -16.73
C HIS A 190 -18.60 1.66 -15.68
N ALA A 191 -18.48 2.12 -14.44
CA ALA A 191 -17.95 1.30 -13.36
C ALA A 191 -18.93 0.22 -12.88
N GLU A 192 -20.24 0.44 -13.01
CA GLU A 192 -21.30 -0.51 -12.67
C GLU A 192 -21.63 -1.49 -13.82
N ALA A 193 -21.40 -1.11 -15.09
CA ALA A 193 -21.80 -1.85 -16.28
C ALA A 193 -20.80 -2.92 -16.77
N GLN A 194 -19.75 -3.25 -15.99
CA GLN A 194 -18.76 -4.29 -16.34
C GLN A 194 -19.34 -5.72 -16.49
N GLU A 195 -20.64 -5.92 -16.31
CA GLU A 195 -21.32 -7.22 -16.42
C GLU A 195 -22.01 -7.49 -17.77
N GLU A 196 -22.26 -6.48 -18.61
CA GLU A 196 -22.83 -6.71 -19.94
C GLU A 196 -21.74 -6.61 -21.00
N GLU A 197 -21.64 -7.63 -21.87
CA GLU A 197 -20.73 -7.69 -23.01
C GLU A 197 -20.91 -6.45 -23.91
N GLU A 198 -20.22 -5.35 -23.58
CA GLU A 198 -20.12 -4.22 -24.50
C GLU A 198 -19.31 -4.70 -25.70
N GLU A 199 -20.03 -5.02 -26.78
CA GLU A 199 -19.50 -4.98 -28.14
C GLU A 199 -18.58 -3.75 -28.23
N ASP A 200 -17.33 -4.01 -28.61
CA ASP A 200 -16.20 -3.09 -28.77
C ASP A 200 -16.55 -1.85 -29.61
N ASN A 201 -17.37 -0.97 -29.05
CA ASN A 201 -17.55 0.39 -29.47
C ASN A 201 -16.34 1.10 -28.88
N GLY A 202 -15.27 1.24 -29.66
CA GLY A 202 -13.94 1.73 -29.27
C GLY A 202 -13.85 3.12 -28.61
N ASP A 203 -14.94 3.68 -28.11
CA ASP A 203 -14.95 4.79 -27.15
C ASP A 203 -14.76 4.23 -25.74
N GLY A 204 -13.54 4.34 -25.21
CA GLY A 204 -13.25 3.99 -23.81
C GLY A 204 -14.12 4.76 -22.79
N PRO A 205 -13.94 4.53 -21.47
CA PRO A 205 -14.85 4.96 -20.39
C PRO A 205 -15.04 6.48 -20.24
N PHE A 206 -14.28 7.27 -21.00
CA PHE A 206 -14.28 8.72 -20.99
C PHE A 206 -14.32 9.25 -22.41
N THR A 207 -15.22 10.21 -22.64
CA THR A 207 -15.24 11.01 -23.86
C THR A 207 -13.96 11.82 -24.00
N SER A 208 -13.64 12.26 -25.22
CA SER A 208 -12.48 13.13 -25.47
C SER A 208 -12.50 14.43 -24.66
N ALA A 209 -13.69 14.96 -24.36
CA ALA A 209 -13.85 16.17 -23.55
C ALA A 209 -13.50 15.92 -22.07
N GLU A 210 -13.93 14.79 -21.53
CA GLU A 210 -13.66 14.38 -20.15
C GLU A 210 -12.19 14.04 -19.94
N LYS A 211 -11.57 13.33 -20.90
CA LYS A 211 -10.11 13.09 -20.90
C LYS A 211 -9.34 14.40 -20.88
N ARG A 212 -9.71 15.35 -21.75
CA ARG A 212 -9.06 16.68 -21.79
C ARG A 212 -9.26 17.45 -20.48
N TYR A 213 -10.40 17.32 -19.83
CA TYR A 213 -10.66 17.92 -18.52
C TYR A 213 -9.78 17.29 -17.43
N LEU A 214 -9.77 15.96 -17.30
CA LEU A 214 -8.96 15.26 -16.29
C LEU A 214 -7.46 15.58 -16.44
N LEU A 215 -6.96 15.60 -17.68
CA LEU A 215 -5.58 15.98 -17.98
C LEU A 215 -5.22 17.42 -17.62
N GLN A 216 -6.17 18.29 -17.24
CA GLN A 216 -5.83 19.61 -16.69
C GLN A 216 -5.25 19.49 -15.27
N HIS A 217 -5.59 18.43 -14.54
CA HIS A 217 -5.15 18.21 -13.18
C HIS A 217 -3.87 17.37 -13.16
N PRO A 218 -2.81 17.79 -12.42
CA PRO A 218 -1.53 17.10 -12.43
C PRO A 218 -1.63 15.60 -12.13
N ILE A 219 -2.48 15.18 -11.18
CA ILE A 219 -2.64 13.76 -10.80
C ILE A 219 -2.98 12.81 -11.97
N PHE A 220 -3.58 13.31 -13.05
CA PHE A 220 -3.96 12.52 -14.23
C PHE A 220 -3.00 12.71 -15.42
N ARG A 221 -1.95 13.54 -15.29
CA ARG A 221 -0.92 13.73 -16.33
C ARG A 221 0.23 12.73 -16.17
N PHE A 222 -0.06 11.46 -16.43
CA PHE A 222 0.89 10.36 -16.18
C PHE A 222 2.26 10.54 -16.87
N GLU A 223 2.31 11.21 -18.02
CA GLU A 223 3.55 11.48 -18.77
C GLU A 223 4.38 12.64 -18.17
N GLU A 224 3.75 13.51 -17.37
CA GLU A 224 4.37 14.70 -16.75
C GLU A 224 4.68 14.46 -15.26
N PHE A 225 5.10 13.25 -14.89
CA PHE A 225 5.30 12.84 -13.50
C PHE A 225 6.23 13.76 -12.68
N GLN A 226 7.12 14.51 -13.34
CA GLN A 226 7.98 15.52 -12.70
C GLN A 226 7.17 16.63 -12.02
N GLN A 227 5.96 16.91 -12.51
CA GLN A 227 5.03 17.89 -11.93
C GLN A 227 4.23 17.34 -10.74
N HIS A 228 4.39 16.06 -10.41
CA HIS A 228 3.65 15.41 -9.33
C HIS A 228 4.30 15.62 -7.95
N GLY A 229 5.45 16.31 -7.89
CA GLY A 229 6.22 16.51 -6.67
C GLY A 229 5.35 17.05 -5.52
N ASP A 230 4.60 18.12 -5.73
CA ASP A 230 3.78 18.73 -4.66
C ASP A 230 2.69 17.79 -4.11
N ILE A 231 2.29 16.78 -4.88
CA ILE A 231 1.25 15.81 -4.51
C ILE A 231 1.85 14.62 -3.76
N PHE A 232 2.93 14.02 -4.29
CA PHE A 232 3.47 12.76 -3.76
C PHE A 232 4.71 12.93 -2.89
N GLN A 233 5.47 14.03 -3.03
CA GLN A 233 6.70 14.26 -2.25
C GLN A 233 6.47 14.16 -0.74
N PRO A 234 5.40 14.73 -0.16
CA PRO A 234 5.18 14.60 1.29
C PRO A 234 5.01 13.14 1.76
N LEU A 235 4.40 12.28 0.93
CA LEU A 235 4.28 10.84 1.21
C LEU A 235 5.62 10.12 1.01
N ALA A 236 6.33 10.42 -0.07
CA ALA A 236 7.64 9.87 -0.36
C ALA A 236 8.62 10.18 0.78
N ASP A 237 8.61 11.40 1.30
CA ASP A 237 9.45 11.83 2.42
C ASP A 237 9.18 11.01 3.68
N ILE A 238 7.91 10.72 4.01
CA ILE A 238 7.57 9.83 5.12
C ILE A 238 8.12 8.43 4.89
N PHE A 239 7.93 7.86 3.69
CA PHE A 239 8.38 6.49 3.40
C PHE A 239 9.92 6.39 3.46
N VAL A 240 10.63 7.40 2.97
CA VAL A 240 12.09 7.52 3.07
C VAL A 240 12.52 7.65 4.54
N GLN A 241 11.89 8.51 5.33
CA GLN A 241 12.25 8.70 6.74
C GLN A 241 11.99 7.44 7.58
N GLU A 242 10.84 6.78 7.41
CA GLU A 242 10.50 5.57 8.16
C GLU A 242 11.34 4.36 7.71
N SER A 243 11.70 4.26 6.41
CA SER A 243 12.61 3.21 5.93
C SER A 243 14.02 3.35 6.51
N LYS A 244 14.51 4.59 6.70
CA LYS A 244 15.83 4.85 7.33
C LYS A 244 15.92 4.26 8.74
N ARG A 245 14.85 4.35 9.51
CA ARG A 245 14.79 3.79 10.88
C ARG A 245 14.88 2.26 10.88
N LYS A 246 14.31 1.61 9.86
CA LYS A 246 14.23 0.16 9.74
C LYS A 246 15.41 -0.48 8.99
N ALA A 247 16.24 0.32 8.30
CA ALA A 247 17.40 -0.14 7.54
C ALA A 247 18.43 -0.95 8.36
N LYS A 248 18.46 -0.79 9.69
CA LYS A 248 19.35 -1.57 10.58
C LYS A 248 18.93 -3.02 10.77
N VAL A 249 17.67 -3.36 10.51
CA VAL A 249 17.08 -4.70 10.77
C VAL A 249 17.07 -5.58 9.51
N VAL A 250 16.95 -4.99 8.33
CA VAL A 250 16.72 -5.70 7.05
C VAL A 250 17.93 -6.50 6.54
N ASN A 251 19.15 -6.22 7.02
CA ASN A 251 20.39 -6.80 6.50
C ASN A 251 20.67 -8.27 6.90
N THR A 252 19.75 -8.97 7.56
CA THR A 252 20.03 -10.29 8.16
C THR A 252 19.61 -11.49 7.33
N LEU A 253 18.83 -11.32 6.25
CA LEU A 253 18.52 -12.42 5.33
C LEU A 253 19.56 -12.41 4.19
N ARG A 254 20.41 -13.45 4.12
CA ARG A 254 21.33 -13.64 3.00
C ARG A 254 20.52 -13.93 1.73
N GLY A 255 20.46 -12.96 0.84
CA GLY A 255 19.82 -13.06 -0.47
C GLY A 255 19.80 -11.67 -1.11
N ALA A 256 20.79 -11.41 -1.96
CA ALA A 256 21.09 -10.10 -2.51
C ALA A 256 20.87 -10.09 -4.04
N SER A 257 19.66 -10.41 -4.52
CA SER A 257 19.42 -10.45 -5.98
C SER A 257 18.39 -9.43 -6.50
N LEU A 258 17.25 -9.18 -5.83
CA LEU A 258 16.27 -8.24 -6.39
C LEU A 258 16.69 -6.79 -6.31
N TYR A 259 17.19 -6.36 -5.16
CA TYR A 259 17.73 -5.01 -5.02
C TYR A 259 18.93 -4.84 -5.95
N GLU A 260 19.88 -5.78 -6.02
CA GLU A 260 21.03 -5.66 -6.93
C GLU A 260 20.61 -5.63 -8.41
N ARG A 261 19.61 -6.42 -8.81
CA ARG A 261 19.14 -6.52 -10.19
C ARG A 261 18.29 -5.34 -10.63
N TYR A 262 17.42 -4.84 -9.74
CA TYR A 262 16.41 -3.84 -10.10
C TYR A 262 16.55 -2.53 -9.35
N GLY A 263 16.92 -2.54 -8.06
CA GLY A 263 16.93 -1.35 -7.20
C GLY A 263 18.27 -0.60 -7.13
N ALA A 264 19.41 -1.29 -7.22
CA ALA A 264 20.74 -0.72 -6.97
C ALA A 264 21.15 0.31 -8.03
N ARG A 265 20.58 0.23 -9.23
CA ARG A 265 20.78 1.21 -10.31
C ARG A 265 19.86 2.42 -10.22
N GLN A 266 18.86 2.39 -9.33
CA GLN A 266 17.78 3.39 -9.28
C GLN A 266 18.06 4.51 -8.27
N TYR A 267 18.96 4.27 -7.30
CA TYR A 267 19.24 5.23 -6.25
C TYR A 267 20.65 5.77 -6.38
N ASP A 268 20.78 7.09 -6.32
CA ASP A 268 22.06 7.75 -6.19
C ASP A 268 22.67 7.42 -4.81
N PRO A 269 23.81 6.71 -4.76
CA PRO A 269 24.46 6.37 -3.50
C PRO A 269 24.95 7.59 -2.71
N ASP A 270 25.08 8.76 -3.35
CA ASP A 270 25.40 10.02 -2.66
C ASP A 270 24.18 10.61 -1.91
N ILE A 271 22.97 10.15 -2.24
CA ILE A 271 21.71 10.62 -1.63
C ILE A 271 21.21 9.64 -0.55
N LEU A 272 21.37 8.33 -0.76
CA LEU A 272 20.88 7.29 0.15
C LEU A 272 21.94 6.21 0.40
N GLU A 273 22.21 5.92 1.68
CA GLU A 273 23.06 4.78 2.06
C GLU A 273 22.49 3.48 1.47
N ARG A 274 23.35 2.56 1.00
CA ARG A 274 22.92 1.31 0.35
C ARG A 274 21.89 0.51 1.16
N SER A 275 22.13 0.31 2.44
CA SER A 275 21.20 -0.42 3.34
C SER A 275 19.84 0.28 3.45
N HIS A 276 19.83 1.60 3.42
CA HIS A 276 18.61 2.40 3.42
C HIS A 276 17.88 2.26 2.09
N SER A 277 18.56 2.43 0.95
CA SER A 277 17.93 2.25 -0.37
C SER A 277 17.38 0.83 -0.58
N GLN A 278 18.06 -0.19 -0.06
CA GLN A 278 17.60 -1.57 -0.10
C GLN A 278 16.32 -1.73 0.74
N ALA A 279 16.31 -1.27 1.99
CA ALA A 279 15.13 -1.32 2.84
C ALA A 279 13.94 -0.55 2.24
N LEU A 280 14.18 0.63 1.65
CA LEU A 280 13.17 1.43 0.98
C LEU A 280 12.59 0.69 -0.23
N PHE A 281 13.46 0.16 -1.11
CA PHE A 281 13.06 -0.62 -2.29
C PHE A 281 12.12 -1.75 -1.88
N HIS A 282 12.51 -2.59 -0.92
CA HIS A 282 11.69 -3.72 -0.47
C HIS A 282 10.35 -3.30 0.15
N GLN A 283 10.35 -2.21 0.91
CA GLN A 283 9.10 -1.67 1.47
C GLN A 283 8.16 -1.12 0.39
N LEU A 284 8.70 -0.47 -0.65
CA LEU A 284 7.92 0.01 -1.79
C LEU A 284 7.35 -1.15 -2.60
N LEU A 285 8.12 -2.24 -2.79
CA LEU A 285 7.62 -3.45 -3.43
C LEU A 285 6.46 -4.08 -2.67
N GLN A 286 6.57 -4.18 -1.34
CA GLN A 286 5.47 -4.72 -0.55
C GLN A 286 4.25 -3.80 -0.56
N PHE A 287 4.46 -2.48 -0.52
CA PHE A 287 3.40 -1.50 -0.66
C PHE A 287 2.66 -1.67 -1.99
N LEU A 288 3.40 -1.73 -3.10
CA LEU A 288 2.89 -2.01 -4.44
C LEU A 288 2.11 -3.33 -4.50
N SER A 289 2.67 -4.40 -3.93
CA SER A 289 2.04 -5.71 -3.84
C SER A 289 0.69 -5.64 -3.11
N VAL A 290 0.56 -4.84 -2.05
CA VAL A 290 -0.71 -4.68 -1.34
C VAL A 290 -1.71 -3.81 -2.10
N THR A 291 -1.25 -2.80 -2.83
CA THR A 291 -2.14 -1.81 -3.48
C THR A 291 -2.53 -2.14 -4.93
N ASP A 292 -1.67 -2.84 -5.67
CA ASP A 292 -1.85 -3.11 -7.10
C ASP A 292 -2.23 -4.59 -7.37
N SER A 293 -2.19 -5.43 -6.32
CA SER A 293 -2.61 -6.83 -6.42
C SER A 293 -4.12 -6.97 -6.27
N PRO A 294 -4.77 -7.89 -7.01
CA PRO A 294 -6.16 -8.28 -6.74
C PRO A 294 -6.36 -8.87 -5.34
N MET A 295 -5.29 -9.08 -4.56
CA MET A 295 -5.32 -9.61 -3.20
C MET A 295 -6.41 -8.97 -2.33
N LEU A 296 -6.50 -7.63 -2.28
CA LEU A 296 -7.53 -6.97 -1.45
C LEU A 296 -8.95 -7.27 -1.96
N GLY A 297 -9.15 -7.31 -3.28
CA GLY A 297 -10.40 -7.75 -3.90
C GLY A 297 -10.75 -9.22 -3.62
N GLU A 298 -9.74 -10.06 -3.39
CA GLU A 298 -9.93 -11.47 -3.06
C GLU A 298 -10.17 -11.73 -1.57
N ILE A 299 -9.76 -10.84 -0.66
CA ILE A 299 -9.89 -11.05 0.80
C ILE A 299 -10.86 -10.11 1.52
N ILE A 300 -11.26 -9.01 0.91
CA ILE A 300 -12.31 -8.12 1.43
C ILE A 300 -13.60 -8.41 0.67
N ARG A 301 -14.73 -8.37 1.37
CA ARG A 301 -16.07 -8.57 0.80
C ARG A 301 -16.91 -7.33 1.06
N ASN A 302 -17.80 -6.95 0.15
CA ASN A 302 -18.75 -5.90 0.48
C ASN A 302 -19.90 -6.49 1.31
N GLU A 303 -20.31 -5.80 2.37
CA GLU A 303 -21.35 -6.28 3.28
C GLU A 303 -22.71 -6.49 2.57
N ASP A 304 -22.98 -5.68 1.54
CA ASP A 304 -24.20 -5.77 0.73
C ASP A 304 -24.11 -6.81 -0.39
N GLY A 305 -23.00 -7.54 -0.50
CA GLY A 305 -22.76 -8.54 -1.55
C GLY A 305 -22.58 -7.94 -2.94
N SER A 306 -22.23 -6.67 -3.06
CA SER A 306 -21.84 -6.06 -4.34
C SER A 306 -20.41 -6.42 -4.74
N GLU A 307 -20.10 -6.39 -6.03
CA GLU A 307 -18.72 -6.55 -6.53
C GLU A 307 -17.96 -5.21 -6.67
N TYR A 308 -18.44 -4.15 -6.00
CA TYR A 308 -17.77 -2.85 -6.00
C TYR A 308 -16.29 -2.99 -5.60
N HIS A 309 -15.44 -2.20 -6.25
CA HIS A 309 -13.99 -2.25 -6.06
C HIS A 309 -13.38 -3.62 -6.37
N GLN A 310 -13.99 -4.35 -7.31
CA GLN A 310 -13.52 -5.65 -7.80
C GLN A 310 -13.39 -6.71 -6.70
N ARG A 311 -14.20 -6.55 -5.66
CA ARG A 311 -14.27 -7.50 -4.55
C ARG A 311 -15.13 -8.66 -4.97
N ARG A 312 -14.54 -9.85 -5.03
CA ARG A 312 -15.29 -11.07 -5.40
C ARG A 312 -16.28 -11.41 -4.30
N ASN A 313 -17.48 -11.86 -4.66
CA ASN A 313 -18.46 -12.34 -3.68
C ASN A 313 -18.28 -13.82 -3.29
N GLU A 314 -17.38 -14.53 -3.96
CA GLU A 314 -17.10 -15.94 -3.71
C GLU A 314 -15.75 -16.17 -3.00
N PRO A 315 -15.66 -17.13 -2.07
CA PRO A 315 -16.79 -17.83 -1.46
C PRO A 315 -17.63 -16.88 -0.60
N THR A 316 -18.92 -17.20 -0.44
CA THR A 316 -19.82 -16.41 0.42
C THR A 316 -19.34 -16.48 1.87
N PRO A 317 -19.17 -15.35 2.56
CA PRO A 317 -18.75 -15.33 3.96
C PRO A 317 -19.73 -16.08 4.86
N LYS A 318 -19.22 -16.85 5.82
CA LYS A 318 -20.05 -17.34 6.92
C LYS A 318 -20.53 -16.16 7.77
N GLU A 319 -21.70 -16.32 8.38
CA GLU A 319 -22.23 -15.31 9.28
C GLU A 319 -21.27 -15.09 10.46
N MET A 320 -20.83 -13.84 10.67
CA MET A 320 -20.09 -13.47 11.87
C MET A 320 -20.98 -13.64 13.11
N SER A 321 -20.73 -14.69 13.87
CA SER A 321 -21.30 -14.88 15.19
C SER A 321 -20.55 -14.06 16.25
N GLY A 322 -21.26 -13.60 17.28
CA GLY A 322 -20.65 -12.88 18.40
C GLY A 322 -20.43 -11.38 18.16
N ARG A 323 -19.51 -10.80 18.94
CA ARG A 323 -19.19 -9.37 18.88
C ARG A 323 -18.39 -9.09 17.62
N ARG A 324 -18.67 -7.96 16.98
CA ARG A 324 -17.93 -7.46 15.81
C ARG A 324 -17.11 -6.24 16.21
N ARG A 325 -15.97 -6.07 15.57
CA ARG A 325 -15.17 -4.84 15.61
C ARG A 325 -15.39 -4.06 14.33
N THR A 326 -15.34 -2.74 14.42
CA THR A 326 -15.44 -1.87 13.26
C THR A 326 -14.34 -0.82 13.27
N VAL A 327 -13.82 -0.52 12.09
CA VAL A 327 -12.81 0.52 11.91
C VAL A 327 -13.07 1.26 10.62
N THR A 328 -12.79 2.56 10.60
CA THR A 328 -12.89 3.35 9.36
C THR A 328 -11.51 3.48 8.74
N VAL A 329 -11.39 3.20 7.45
CA VAL A 329 -10.14 3.33 6.67
C VAL A 329 -10.41 3.94 5.29
N ILE A 330 -9.35 4.39 4.62
CA ILE A 330 -9.36 4.77 3.22
C ILE A 330 -8.22 4.00 2.55
N PHE A 331 -8.53 3.00 1.74
CA PHE A 331 -7.48 2.30 1.00
C PHE A 331 -6.98 3.14 -0.18
N PHE A 332 -5.70 3.00 -0.51
CA PHE A 332 -5.07 3.73 -1.62
C PHE A 332 -5.58 3.31 -3.00
N ASP A 333 -5.99 2.05 -3.18
CA ASP A 333 -6.58 1.57 -4.42
C ASP A 333 -8.06 1.94 -4.55
N VAL A 334 -8.76 2.20 -3.45
CA VAL A 334 -10.21 2.46 -3.45
C VAL A 334 -10.53 3.96 -3.39
N PHE A 335 -9.73 4.72 -2.63
CA PHE A 335 -9.99 6.11 -2.25
C PHE A 335 -11.44 6.35 -1.80
N ASN A 336 -12.03 5.45 -1.02
CA ASN A 336 -13.32 5.68 -0.40
C ASN A 336 -13.21 5.58 1.12
N LEU A 337 -14.06 6.34 1.81
CA LEU A 337 -14.21 6.20 3.25
C LEU A 337 -15.08 4.98 3.53
N GLU A 338 -14.45 3.91 4.01
CA GLU A 338 -15.10 2.63 4.25
C GLU A 338 -15.10 2.29 5.73
N GLU A 339 -16.21 1.74 6.20
CA GLU A 339 -16.28 1.08 7.50
C GLU A 339 -16.04 -0.41 7.30
N ILE A 340 -14.97 -0.93 7.89
CA ILE A 340 -14.60 -2.34 7.81
C ILE A 340 -15.06 -3.03 9.10
N ILE A 341 -15.82 -4.11 8.91
CA ILE A 341 -16.40 -4.95 9.95
C ILE A 341 -15.56 -6.23 10.01
N MET A 342 -15.14 -6.57 11.22
CA MET A 342 -14.23 -7.67 11.49
C MET A 342 -14.78 -8.54 12.62
N PRO A 343 -14.46 -9.84 12.65
CA PRO A 343 -14.78 -10.68 13.79
C PRO A 343 -13.98 -10.24 15.04
N GLU A 344 -14.48 -10.57 16.24
CA GLU A 344 -13.74 -10.29 17.48
C GLU A 344 -12.43 -11.08 17.59
N ASN A 345 -12.40 -12.32 17.08
CA ASN A 345 -11.16 -13.11 17.01
C ASN A 345 -10.60 -13.10 15.58
N VAL A 346 -9.29 -12.89 15.47
CA VAL A 346 -8.60 -12.84 14.17
C VAL A 346 -8.74 -14.15 13.38
N ASP A 347 -8.72 -15.30 14.04
CA ASP A 347 -8.78 -16.60 13.36
C ASP A 347 -10.14 -16.85 12.67
N ASP A 348 -11.21 -16.24 13.17
CA ASP A 348 -12.55 -16.35 12.57
C ASP A 348 -12.62 -15.64 11.21
N ALA A 349 -11.68 -14.74 10.91
CA ALA A 349 -11.66 -13.98 9.65
C ALA A 349 -11.50 -14.88 8.43
N VAL A 350 -10.85 -16.05 8.57
CA VAL A 350 -10.67 -17.00 7.48
C VAL A 350 -12.00 -17.54 6.93
N GLU A 351 -13.03 -17.66 7.77
CA GLU A 351 -14.34 -18.16 7.35
C GLU A 351 -15.37 -17.04 7.14
N THR A 352 -15.25 -15.96 7.92
CA THR A 352 -16.21 -14.86 7.95
C THR A 352 -15.81 -13.66 7.10
N PHE A 353 -14.56 -13.66 6.59
CA PHE A 353 -13.94 -12.55 5.87
C PHE A 353 -13.94 -11.25 6.68
N VAL A 354 -13.35 -10.19 6.10
CA VAL A 354 -13.63 -8.81 6.55
C VAL A 354 -14.62 -8.18 5.60
N LEU A 355 -15.61 -7.50 6.15
CA LEU A 355 -16.70 -6.91 5.37
C LEU A 355 -16.53 -5.40 5.29
N ALA A 356 -16.54 -4.85 4.09
CA ALA A 356 -16.53 -3.42 3.84
C ALA A 356 -17.95 -2.91 3.64
N ARG A 357 -18.27 -1.81 4.32
CA ARG A 357 -19.45 -1.00 4.09
C ARG A 357 -19.00 0.31 3.42
N PRO A 358 -19.21 0.45 2.11
CA PRO A 358 -18.91 1.70 1.42
C PRO A 358 -19.77 2.83 1.98
N GLY A 359 -19.16 3.99 2.22
CA GLY A 359 -19.88 5.23 2.52
C GLY A 359 -20.49 5.28 3.92
N VAL A 360 -19.69 5.70 4.89
CA VAL A 360 -20.22 6.20 6.18
C VAL A 360 -21.29 7.25 5.88
N ARG A 361 -22.54 6.98 6.30
CA ARG A 361 -23.71 7.83 6.00
C ARG A 361 -23.38 9.29 6.34
N ARG A 362 -23.34 10.16 5.33
CA ARG A 362 -23.23 11.61 5.52
C ARG A 362 -24.42 12.06 6.39
N PRO A 363 -24.22 12.83 7.47
CA PRO A 363 -25.32 13.58 8.04
C PRO A 363 -25.83 14.51 6.93
N VAL A 364 -27.13 14.49 6.70
CA VAL A 364 -27.83 15.34 5.74
C VAL A 364 -27.61 16.79 6.17
N VAL A 365 -26.57 17.44 5.63
CA VAL A 365 -26.38 18.89 5.68
C VAL A 365 -27.01 19.45 4.42
N ALA A 366 -27.87 20.45 4.61
CA ALA A 366 -28.82 21.02 3.66
C ALA A 366 -28.36 20.98 2.19
N GLU A 367 -29.28 20.51 1.33
CA GLU A 367 -29.21 20.39 -0.14
C GLU A 367 -28.87 21.70 -0.90
N GLY A 368 -28.58 22.80 -0.19
CA GLY A 368 -28.36 24.13 -0.76
C GLY A 368 -26.95 24.42 -1.27
N ASN A 369 -25.92 23.66 -0.86
CA ASN A 369 -24.55 23.94 -1.29
C ASN A 369 -23.99 22.95 -2.33
N PHE A 370 -24.50 21.71 -2.39
CA PHE A 370 -24.14 20.71 -3.39
C PHE A 370 -25.26 19.66 -3.54
N PRO A 371 -26.22 19.80 -4.48
CA PRO A 371 -27.45 19.00 -4.46
C PRO A 371 -27.30 17.51 -4.78
N ASP A 372 -26.16 17.05 -5.33
CA ASP A 372 -26.06 15.69 -5.91
C ASP A 372 -24.91 14.81 -5.38
N LEU A 373 -24.37 15.12 -4.20
CA LEU A 373 -23.19 14.44 -3.66
C LEU A 373 -23.52 13.11 -2.92
N LYS A 374 -24.45 12.31 -3.47
CA LYS A 374 -24.50 10.85 -3.23
C LYS A 374 -23.50 10.16 -4.17
N ILE A 375 -22.21 10.40 -3.96
CA ILE A 375 -21.14 9.69 -4.67
C ILE A 375 -20.98 8.33 -3.99
N ARG A 376 -21.55 7.28 -4.61
CA ARG A 376 -21.13 5.89 -4.39
C ARG A 376 -19.83 5.69 -5.19
N SER A 377 -18.81 5.16 -4.52
CA SER A 377 -17.42 5.09 -4.99
C SER A 377 -17.25 4.07 -6.10
N ALA A 378 -16.82 4.54 -7.27
CA ALA A 378 -16.59 3.69 -8.44
C ALA A 378 -15.24 3.98 -9.12
N ILE A 379 -14.27 4.52 -8.36
CA ILE A 379 -13.18 5.33 -8.94
C ILE A 379 -11.97 4.51 -9.42
N PHE A 380 -11.87 3.24 -9.07
CA PHE A 380 -10.66 2.47 -9.34
C PHE A 380 -11.02 1.00 -9.56
N GLY A 381 -11.24 0.64 -10.83
CA GLY A 381 -11.25 -0.73 -11.29
C GLY A 381 -10.04 -0.95 -12.19
N THR A 382 -9.25 -1.99 -11.94
CA THR A 382 -8.18 -2.42 -12.85
C THR A 382 -8.78 -3.14 -14.07
N TYR A 383 -8.32 -2.81 -15.27
CA TYR A 383 -8.74 -3.50 -16.49
C TYR A 383 -8.11 -4.90 -16.56
N SER A 384 -8.93 -5.95 -16.62
CA SER A 384 -8.47 -7.27 -17.05
C SER A 384 -8.58 -7.35 -18.58
N THR A 385 -7.50 -7.04 -19.29
CA THR A 385 -7.48 -7.21 -20.75
C THR A 385 -7.25 -8.68 -21.09
N LYS A 386 -8.30 -9.38 -21.56
CA LYS A 386 -8.09 -10.56 -22.41
C LYS A 386 -7.46 -10.07 -23.72
N SER A 387 -6.26 -10.55 -23.99
CA SER A 387 -5.46 -10.15 -25.15
C SER A 387 -6.15 -10.53 -26.46
N ASN A 388 -6.52 -9.54 -27.27
CA ASN A 388 -6.52 -9.64 -28.72
C ASN A 388 -6.09 -8.29 -29.29
N GLY A 389 -5.08 -8.33 -30.16
CA GLY A 389 -4.22 -7.18 -30.47
C GLY A 389 -4.90 -6.06 -31.24
N SER A 390 -4.75 -4.84 -30.72
CA SER A 390 -4.56 -3.62 -31.51
C SER A 390 -4.04 -2.49 -30.58
N PRO A 391 -3.04 -1.69 -30.98
CA PRO A 391 -2.52 -0.59 -30.17
C PRO A 391 -3.38 0.66 -30.40
N ALA A 392 -4.44 0.84 -29.63
CA ALA A 392 -5.18 2.09 -29.55
C ALA A 392 -5.17 2.63 -28.11
N SER A 393 -4.94 3.92 -28.00
CA SER A 393 -4.79 4.75 -26.80
C SER A 393 -5.84 4.47 -25.70
N GLN A 394 -5.52 3.56 -24.78
CA GLN A 394 -6.26 3.34 -23.55
C GLN A 394 -5.62 4.15 -22.43
N ILE A 395 -6.39 5.07 -21.83
CA ILE A 395 -6.04 5.65 -20.53
C ILE A 395 -6.42 4.57 -19.51
N ALA A 396 -5.51 3.66 -19.24
CA ALA A 396 -5.61 2.80 -18.06
C ALA A 396 -5.29 3.67 -16.84
N ILE A 397 -6.23 3.77 -15.90
CA ILE A 397 -5.95 4.32 -14.58
C ILE A 397 -5.22 3.22 -13.79
N GLY A 398 -3.93 3.08 -14.09
CA GLY A 398 -2.96 2.17 -13.47
C GLY A 398 -1.68 2.17 -14.32
N PRO A 399 -0.47 2.37 -13.75
CA PRO A 399 -0.08 2.35 -12.34
C PRO A 399 0.29 3.75 -11.82
N THR A 400 -0.47 4.27 -10.84
CA THR A 400 -0.23 5.61 -10.27
C THR A 400 0.91 5.67 -9.24
N VAL A 401 1.76 4.64 -9.18
CA VAL A 401 2.83 4.49 -8.20
C VAL A 401 4.21 4.83 -8.76
N VAL A 402 4.33 5.00 -10.08
CA VAL A 402 5.58 5.45 -10.74
C VAL A 402 6.17 6.75 -10.13
N PRO A 403 5.37 7.76 -9.71
CA PRO A 403 5.92 9.00 -9.16
C PRO A 403 6.49 8.89 -7.73
N LEU A 404 6.24 7.80 -6.99
CA LEU A 404 6.73 7.62 -5.62
C LEU A 404 8.20 7.12 -5.56
N LEU A 405 8.79 6.81 -6.72
CA LEU A 405 10.19 6.44 -6.85
C LEU A 405 11.01 7.71 -7.17
N PRO A 406 11.92 8.16 -6.28
CA PRO A 406 12.69 9.36 -6.54
C PRO A 406 13.60 9.15 -7.77
N ARG A 407 13.49 10.04 -8.77
CA ARG A 407 14.44 10.23 -9.89
C ARG A 407 14.76 8.97 -10.73
N LEU A 408 13.75 8.20 -11.10
CA LEU A 408 13.86 7.25 -12.21
C LEU A 408 13.64 7.97 -13.54
N ASN A 409 14.67 8.53 -14.21
CA ASN A 409 14.43 8.84 -15.63
C ASN A 409 15.57 8.95 -16.65
N ASP A 410 16.84 8.69 -16.35
CA ASP A 410 17.86 8.82 -17.41
C ASP A 410 18.37 7.49 -17.97
N THR A 411 17.90 6.33 -17.48
CA THR A 411 18.45 5.02 -17.87
C THR A 411 17.43 3.90 -18.10
N TRP A 412 16.12 4.15 -17.93
CA TRP A 412 15.12 3.10 -18.19
C TRP A 412 14.71 3.10 -19.66
N ASP A 413 15.34 2.22 -20.43
CA ASP A 413 15.04 1.99 -21.85
C ASP A 413 13.70 1.26 -21.99
N TRP A 414 12.62 2.04 -22.03
CA TRP A 414 11.25 1.57 -22.26
C TRP A 414 11.06 0.96 -23.65
N GLU A 415 11.93 1.24 -24.63
CA GLU A 415 11.81 0.72 -25.99
C GLU A 415 12.28 -0.74 -26.08
N ASN A 416 13.31 -1.12 -25.32
CA ASN A 416 13.79 -2.51 -25.29
C ASN A 416 12.90 -3.49 -24.51
N SER A 417 12.00 -3.02 -23.63
CA SER A 417 11.09 -3.88 -22.86
C SER A 417 9.82 -4.30 -23.62
N ARG A 418 9.58 -3.79 -24.83
CA ARG A 418 8.40 -4.14 -25.64
C ARG A 418 8.50 -5.51 -26.32
N ASN A 419 9.69 -6.10 -26.40
CA ASN A 419 9.95 -7.29 -27.21
C ASN A 419 10.08 -8.61 -26.43
N HIS A 420 9.96 -8.61 -25.10
CA HIS A 420 10.10 -9.82 -24.29
C HIS A 420 9.05 -9.90 -23.17
N ASP A 421 8.00 -10.69 -23.42
CA ASP A 421 6.84 -10.99 -22.54
C ASP A 421 6.11 -9.72 -22.04
N PRO A 422 4.77 -9.69 -21.93
CA PRO A 422 4.08 -8.46 -21.56
C PRO A 422 4.57 -7.99 -20.17
N PRO A 423 4.94 -6.71 -20.00
CA PRO A 423 5.39 -6.13 -18.73
C PRO A 423 4.45 -6.45 -17.55
N ILE A 424 3.17 -6.64 -17.86
CA ILE A 424 2.11 -7.10 -16.96
C ILE A 424 2.47 -8.43 -16.30
N ARG A 425 3.01 -9.43 -17.02
CA ARG A 425 3.37 -10.73 -16.42
C ARG A 425 4.57 -10.63 -15.48
N ALA A 426 5.56 -9.81 -15.82
CA ALA A 426 6.72 -9.57 -14.96
C ALA A 426 6.29 -8.83 -13.69
N TRP A 427 5.42 -7.83 -13.82
CA TRP A 427 4.89 -7.05 -12.70
C TRP A 427 3.94 -7.87 -11.82
N THR A 428 3.06 -8.70 -12.40
CA THR A 428 2.22 -9.64 -11.65
C THR A 428 3.07 -10.69 -10.94
N LYS A 429 4.08 -11.28 -11.59
CA LYS A 429 5.02 -12.21 -10.95
C LYS A 429 5.82 -11.52 -9.81
N PHE A 430 6.17 -10.26 -9.98
CA PHE A 430 6.92 -9.46 -9.02
C PHE A 430 6.08 -9.01 -7.82
N ALA A 431 4.83 -8.60 -8.04
CA ALA A 431 3.86 -8.23 -7.01
C ALA A 431 3.41 -9.44 -6.15
N ILE A 432 3.41 -10.65 -6.72
CA ILE A 432 3.09 -11.89 -5.99
C ILE A 432 4.29 -12.37 -5.13
N SER A 433 5.52 -12.01 -5.49
CA SER A 433 6.75 -12.64 -4.97
C SER A 433 7.54 -11.72 -4.04
N GLY A 434 6.98 -11.43 -2.87
CA GLY A 434 7.60 -10.62 -1.82
C GLY A 434 8.96 -11.18 -1.34
N ASP A 435 10.02 -10.61 -1.88
CA ASP A 435 11.40 -10.45 -1.41
C ASP A 435 12.28 -11.65 -1.02
N VAL A 436 11.76 -12.76 -0.53
CA VAL A 436 12.58 -13.95 -0.19
C VAL A 436 12.58 -14.96 -1.35
N PHE A 437 11.58 -14.90 -2.24
CA PHE A 437 11.25 -16.02 -3.12
C PHE A 437 11.59 -15.81 -4.60
N CYS A 438 11.80 -14.56 -5.04
CA CYS A 438 12.29 -14.31 -6.40
C CYS A 438 13.66 -14.94 -6.68
N GLU A 439 14.48 -15.22 -5.66
CA GLU A 439 15.84 -15.72 -5.86
C GLU A 439 15.88 -17.16 -6.39
N ARG A 440 14.99 -18.04 -5.88
CA ARG A 440 14.93 -19.44 -6.30
C ARG A 440 14.10 -19.63 -7.57
N LEU A 441 13.05 -18.81 -7.73
CA LEU A 441 12.22 -18.80 -8.92
C LEU A 441 12.90 -18.32 -10.18
N LEU A 442 13.60 -17.19 -10.08
CA LEU A 442 14.29 -16.64 -11.23
C LEU A 442 15.57 -17.42 -11.53
N ALA A 443 16.08 -18.22 -10.60
CA ALA A 443 17.10 -19.22 -10.88
C ALA A 443 16.49 -20.43 -11.61
N ASP A 444 15.43 -21.05 -11.09
CA ASP A 444 14.85 -22.28 -11.66
C ASP A 444 14.08 -22.04 -12.99
N GLU A 445 13.40 -20.90 -13.19
CA GLU A 445 12.70 -20.57 -14.46
C GLU A 445 13.63 -20.03 -15.55
N PHE A 446 14.81 -19.48 -15.20
CA PHE A 446 15.74 -18.85 -16.17
C PHE A 446 17.11 -19.52 -16.28
N GLU A 447 17.36 -20.63 -15.58
CA GLU A 447 18.54 -21.49 -15.84
C GLU A 447 18.59 -22.03 -17.28
N GLY A 448 17.51 -21.93 -18.05
CA GLY A 448 17.49 -22.19 -19.49
C GLY A 448 18.00 -21.05 -20.39
N ALA A 449 18.14 -19.82 -19.89
CA ALA A 449 18.56 -18.66 -20.69
C ALA A 449 20.06 -18.33 -20.55
N CYS A 450 20.75 -18.92 -19.58
CA CYS A 450 22.20 -18.75 -19.38
C CYS A 450 23.06 -19.65 -20.30
N ALA A 451 22.47 -20.56 -21.06
CA ALA A 451 23.20 -21.33 -22.10
C ALA A 451 23.42 -20.56 -23.41
N LEU A 452 22.92 -19.31 -23.54
CA LEU A 452 23.05 -18.52 -24.77
C LEU A 452 24.17 -17.48 -24.76
N PHE A 453 24.87 -17.28 -23.63
CA PHE A 453 25.92 -16.25 -23.51
C PHE A 453 27.29 -16.76 -23.03
N GLU A 454 27.48 -18.07 -22.88
CA GLU A 454 28.81 -18.68 -22.67
C GLU A 454 29.64 -18.83 -23.97
N SER A 455 29.40 -18.02 -25.01
CA SER A 455 30.19 -18.05 -26.26
C SER A 455 30.72 -16.70 -26.76
N ILE A 456 30.91 -15.71 -25.87
CA ILE A 456 31.54 -14.42 -26.24
C ILE A 456 33.03 -14.35 -25.85
N ASP A 457 33.70 -15.51 -25.65
CA ASP A 457 35.17 -15.60 -25.64
C ASP A 457 35.75 -16.26 -26.90
N ALA A 458 34.97 -16.34 -28.00
CA ALA A 458 35.52 -16.72 -29.30
C ALA A 458 36.10 -15.47 -30.02
N PRO A 459 37.34 -15.53 -30.55
CA PRO A 459 37.97 -14.39 -31.21
C PRO A 459 37.21 -14.00 -32.47
N ILE A 460 37.11 -12.68 -32.66
CA ILE A 460 36.55 -11.99 -33.83
C ILE A 460 37.12 -12.62 -35.13
N PRO A 461 36.31 -13.12 -36.07
CA PRO A 461 36.78 -13.44 -37.41
C PRO A 461 37.09 -12.14 -38.16
N GLU A 462 38.28 -12.06 -38.75
CA GLU A 462 38.76 -10.92 -39.53
C GLU A 462 37.77 -10.49 -40.64
N PRO A 463 37.74 -9.19 -40.99
CA PRO A 463 36.82 -8.67 -41.99
C PRO A 463 37.11 -9.24 -43.38
N TYR A 464 36.08 -9.82 -43.99
CA TYR A 464 36.05 -10.19 -45.41
C TYR A 464 36.28 -8.97 -46.29
N PHE A 465 37.47 -8.86 -46.88
CA PHE A 465 37.72 -8.00 -48.04
C PHE A 465 37.30 -8.74 -49.32
N VAL A 466 36.46 -8.07 -50.12
CA VAL A 466 36.12 -8.50 -51.48
C VAL A 466 37.11 -7.86 -52.46
N HIS A 467 37.93 -8.70 -53.10
CA HIS A 467 38.49 -8.49 -54.44
C HIS A 467 38.37 -9.85 -55.13
N GLY A 468 37.61 -10.02 -56.20
CA GLY A 468 37.88 -9.44 -57.52
C GLY A 468 38.44 -10.55 -58.42
N SER A 469 38.06 -10.53 -59.69
CA SER A 469 38.51 -11.38 -60.81
C SER A 469 38.01 -12.84 -60.89
N SER A 470 37.06 -13.02 -61.82
CA SER A 470 37.06 -14.02 -62.89
C SER A 470 38.36 -14.80 -63.10
N TRP A 471 38.28 -16.07 -63.50
CA TRP A 471 38.77 -16.59 -64.79
C TRP A 471 38.52 -18.11 -64.84
N SER A 472 37.89 -18.53 -65.95
CA SER A 472 37.74 -19.88 -66.54
C SER A 472 37.11 -21.01 -65.72
#